data_AF-A0A9P6HHD6-F1
#
_entry.id   AF-A0A9P6HHD6-F1
#
_cell.length_a   1.000
_cell.length_b   1.000
_cell.length_c   1.000
_cell.angle_alpha   90.00
_cell.angle_beta   90.00
_cell.angle_gamma   90.00
#
_symmetry.space_group_name_H-M   'P 1'
#
loop_
_entity.id
_entity.type
_entity.pdbx_description
1 polymer ?
#
loop_
_entity_poly.entity_id
_entity_poly.type
_entity_poly.pdbx_seq_one_letter_code
_entity_poly.pdbx_strand_id
1 'polypeptide(L)'
;DFVPKLKDHLLACVLGKQYDSDPPSFTENDCNELYIAEDWLEQRCTMSIYHTTYDLHRRKDKVNMRGRSNVMTLSQADDHPYAYTWVLGMF
;
A
#
# COMPACT_ATOMS: atom_id res chain seq x y z
N ASP A 1 15.88 -1.24 3.44
CA ASP A 1 15.87 -1.24 1.96
C ASP A 1 14.43 -1.24 1.46
N PHE A 2 14.02 -0.24 0.67
CA PHE A 2 12.62 0.00 0.25
C PHE A 2 12.37 -0.41 -1.20
N VAL A 3 13.28 -0.06 -2.10
CA VAL A 3 13.19 -0.33 -3.54
C VAL A 3 12.99 -1.82 -3.87
N PRO A 4 13.75 -2.79 -3.30
CA PRO A 4 13.51 -4.21 -3.59
C PRO A 4 12.12 -4.66 -3.12
N LYS A 5 11.70 -4.26 -1.92
CA LYS A 5 10.36 -4.57 -1.38
C LYS A 5 9.24 -3.98 -2.24
N LEU A 6 9.46 -2.80 -2.81
CA LEU A 6 8.51 -2.18 -3.73
C LEU A 6 8.40 -2.99 -5.02
N LYS A 7 9.53 -3.43 -5.60
CA LYS A 7 9.52 -4.29 -6.80
C LYS A 7 8.81 -5.61 -6.54
N ASP A 8 9.09 -6.26 -5.41
CA ASP A 8 8.40 -7.49 -4.99
C ASP A 8 6.89 -7.27 -4.90
N HIS A 9 6.47 -6.17 -4.25
CA HIS A 9 5.06 -5.82 -4.13
C HIS A 9 4.40 -5.56 -5.49
N LEU A 10 5.03 -4.77 -6.36
CA LEU A 10 4.50 -4.47 -7.69
C LEU A 10 4.40 -5.73 -8.55
N LEU A 11 5.39 -6.62 -8.48
CA LEU A 11 5.39 -7.89 -9.20
C LEU A 11 4.25 -8.81 -8.70
N ALA A 12 4.02 -8.86 -7.38
CA ALA A 12 2.88 -9.58 -6.80
C ALA A 12 1.54 -9.03 -7.32
N CYS A 13 1.39 -7.70 -7.41
CA CYS A 13 0.20 -7.06 -7.98
C CYS A 13 -0.02 -7.43 -9.45
N VAL A 14 1.04 -7.40 -10.28
CA VAL A 14 0.95 -7.76 -11.70
C VAL A 14 0.58 -9.23 -11.88
N LEU A 15 1.09 -10.11 -11.04
CA LEU A 15 0.80 -11.55 -11.05
C LEU A 15 -0.56 -11.90 -10.40
N GLY A 16 -1.28 -10.93 -9.86
CA GLY A 16 -2.56 -11.15 -9.18
C GLY A 16 -2.46 -11.98 -7.91
N LYS A 17 -1.28 -12.06 -7.28
CA LYS A 17 -1.10 -12.74 -6.00
C LYS A 17 -1.70 -11.86 -4.90
N GLN A 18 -2.51 -12.46 -4.03
CA GLN A 18 -3.02 -11.75 -2.86
C GLN A 18 -1.85 -11.38 -1.95
N TYR A 19 -1.87 -10.15 -1.45
CA TYR A 19 -0.91 -9.70 -0.45
C TYR A 19 -1.30 -10.31 0.89
N ASP A 20 -0.81 -11.53 1.15
CA ASP A 20 -0.86 -12.14 2.47
C ASP A 20 0.18 -11.50 3.39
N SER A 21 0.07 -11.77 4.70
CA SER A 21 0.91 -11.18 5.75
C SER A 21 2.42 -11.33 5.53
N ASP A 22 2.86 -12.31 4.73
CA ASP A 22 4.23 -12.44 4.27
C ASP A 22 4.36 -12.03 2.79
N PRO A 23 5.14 -10.99 2.46
CA PRO A 23 5.37 -10.62 1.08
C PRO A 23 6.05 -11.78 0.34
N PRO A 24 5.56 -12.17 -0.85
CA PRO A 24 6.23 -13.19 -1.65
C PRO A 24 7.65 -12.74 -1.98
N SER A 25 8.63 -13.55 -1.59
CA SER A 25 10.03 -13.34 -1.97
C SER A 25 10.20 -13.73 -3.44
N PHE A 26 10.54 -12.76 -4.28
CA PHE A 26 10.89 -13.00 -5.68
C PHE A 26 12.40 -13.04 -5.86
N THR A 27 12.85 -13.69 -6.93
CA THR A 27 14.29 -13.69 -7.25
C THR A 27 14.67 -12.38 -7.93
N GLU A 28 15.95 -12.02 -7.88
CA GLU A 28 16.46 -10.82 -8.57
C GLU A 28 16.15 -10.85 -10.07
N ASN A 29 16.15 -12.03 -10.69
CA ASN A 29 15.79 -12.20 -12.10
C ASN A 29 14.32 -11.83 -12.36
N ASP A 30 13.40 -12.29 -11.52
CA ASP A 30 11.97 -11.96 -11.65
C ASP A 30 11.73 -10.45 -11.49
N CYS A 31 12.44 -9.82 -10.55
CA CYS A 31 12.36 -8.37 -10.31
C CYS A 31 13.03 -7.52 -11.39
N ASN A 32 13.91 -8.10 -12.20
CA ASN A 32 14.52 -7.44 -13.37
C ASN A 32 13.61 -7.46 -14.60
N GLU A 33 12.64 -8.37 -14.66
CA GLU A 33 11.60 -8.38 -15.71
C GLU A 33 10.56 -7.26 -15.51
N LEU A 34 10.46 -6.70 -14.29
CA LEU A 34 9.56 -5.60 -13.99
C LEU A 34 10.12 -4.27 -14.53
N TYR A 35 9.49 -3.76 -15.59
CA TYR A 35 9.82 -2.45 -16.17
C TYR A 35 8.78 -1.41 -15.77
N ILE A 36 9.22 -0.36 -15.06
CA ILE A 36 8.41 0.84 -14.82
C ILE A 36 8.60 1.73 -16.05
N ALA A 37 7.50 2.05 -16.74
CA ALA A 37 7.54 2.92 -17.90
C ALA A 37 8.23 4.25 -17.55
N GLU A 38 9.16 4.70 -18.39
CA GLU A 38 9.95 5.92 -18.21
C GLU A 38 10.87 5.94 -16.97
N ASP A 39 11.03 4.80 -16.27
CA ASP A 39 11.80 4.66 -15.03
C ASP A 39 11.46 5.73 -13.96
N TRP A 40 10.22 6.22 -14.00
CA TRP A 40 9.74 7.29 -13.13
C TRP A 40 8.59 6.80 -12.26
N LEU A 41 8.74 6.95 -10.95
CA LEU A 41 7.69 6.71 -9.96
C LEU A 41 7.26 8.05 -9.35
N GLU A 42 6.01 8.44 -9.56
CA GLU A 42 5.49 9.69 -8.98
C GLU A 42 5.03 9.49 -7.54
N GLN A 43 5.68 10.17 -6.60
CA GLN A 43 5.17 10.24 -5.25
C GLN A 43 3.96 11.18 -5.17
N ARG A 44 2.81 10.64 -4.75
CA ARG A 44 1.60 11.45 -4.53
C ARG A 44 1.51 11.91 -3.07
N CYS A 45 1.09 13.15 -2.88
CA CYS A 45 0.86 13.71 -1.55
C CYS A 45 -0.56 13.48 -1.04
N THR A 46 -1.51 13.09 -1.88
CA THR A 46 -2.92 12.98 -1.48
C THR A 46 -3.60 11.81 -2.17
N MET A 47 -4.23 10.94 -1.38
CA MET A 47 -5.03 9.80 -1.82
C MET A 47 -6.45 9.94 -1.29
N SER A 48 -7.43 9.43 -2.04
CA SER A 48 -8.81 9.33 -1.58
C SER A 48 -9.27 7.88 -1.57
N ILE A 49 -9.82 7.43 -0.44
CA ILE A 49 -10.35 6.10 -0.23
C ILE A 49 -11.87 6.20 -0.19
N TYR A 50 -12.54 5.55 -1.14
CA TYR A 50 -13.99 5.44 -1.14
C TYR A 50 -14.40 4.18 -0.38
N HIS A 51 -15.33 4.34 0.55
CA HIS A 51 -15.86 3.22 1.32
C HIS A 51 -17.38 3.33 1.44
N THR A 52 -18.04 2.20 1.61
CA THR A 52 -19.47 2.14 1.90
C THR A 52 -19.64 1.92 3.40
N THR A 53 -20.37 2.82 4.03
CA THR A 53 -20.84 2.61 5.40
C THR A 53 -22.07 1.70 5.40
N TYR A 54 -22.38 1.09 6.55
CA TYR A 54 -23.48 0.13 6.71
C TYR A 54 -24.82 0.63 6.15
N ASP A 55 -25.07 1.94 6.18
CA ASP A 55 -26.30 2.55 5.65
C ASP A 55 -26.31 2.68 4.11
N LEU A 56 -25.47 1.93 3.39
CA LEU A 56 -25.25 2.03 1.94
C LEU A 56 -24.80 3.42 1.47
N HIS A 57 -24.42 4.30 2.40
CA HIS A 57 -23.91 5.62 2.08
C HIS A 57 -22.44 5.51 1.65
N ARG A 58 -22.15 6.02 0.45
CA ARG A 58 -20.78 6.18 -0.04
C ARG A 58 -20.14 7.37 0.66
N ARG A 59 -19.04 7.10 1.37
CA ARG A 59 -18.18 8.12 1.96
C ARG A 59 -16.80 8.08 1.32
N LYS A 60 -16.05 9.15 1.55
CA LYS A 60 -14.73 9.37 0.98
C LYS A 60 -13.83 9.94 2.06
N ASP A 61 -12.79 9.18 2.39
CA ASP A 61 -11.74 9.66 3.26
C ASP A 61 -10.57 10.16 2.41
N LYS A 62 -9.97 11.27 2.84
CA LYS A 62 -8.79 11.85 2.18
C LYS A 62 -7.61 11.69 3.10
N VAL A 63 -6.57 11.02 2.61
CA VAL A 63 -5.28 10.96 3.28
C VAL A 63 -4.37 11.96 2.59
N ASN A 64 -3.88 12.95 3.34
CA ASN A 64 -2.96 13.95 2.83
C ASN A 64 -1.64 13.89 3.62
N MET A 65 -0.56 13.55 2.91
CA MET A 65 0.78 13.41 3.46
C MET A 65 1.40 14.76 3.85
N ARG A 66 0.92 15.88 3.28
CA ARG A 66 1.37 17.24 3.70
C ARG A 66 0.87 17.65 5.07
N GLY A 67 -0.09 16.90 5.64
CA GLY A 67 -0.64 17.12 6.98
C GLY A 67 -0.42 15.92 7.90
N ARG A 68 -1.27 15.79 8.93
CA ARG A 68 -1.27 14.60 9.80
C ARG A 68 -1.87 13.41 9.05
N SER A 69 -1.02 12.57 8.46
CA SER A 69 -1.38 11.37 7.71
C SER A 69 -1.49 10.13 8.61
N ASN A 70 -2.05 10.28 9.81
CA ASN A 70 -2.25 9.16 10.71
C ASN A 70 -3.44 8.32 10.25
N VAL A 71 -3.29 7.01 10.20
CA VAL A 71 -4.33 6.05 9.77
C VAL A 71 -4.42 4.94 10.80
N MET A 72 -5.64 4.41 10.95
CA MET A 72 -5.89 3.23 11.77
C MET A 72 -6.07 2.04 10.82
N THR A 73 -5.26 1.00 11.01
CA THR A 73 -5.33 -0.24 10.24
C THR A 73 -5.78 -1.39 11.13
N LEU A 74 -6.27 -2.47 10.51
CA LEU A 74 -6.50 -3.70 11.25
C LEU A 74 -5.16 -4.20 11.80
N SER A 75 -5.13 -4.50 13.09
CA SER A 75 -3.94 -5.07 13.74
C SER A 75 -3.77 -6.53 13.34
N GLN A 76 -2.52 -6.96 13.21
CA GLN A 76 -2.17 -8.39 13.12
C GLN A 76 -1.94 -9.03 14.49
N ALA A 77 -1.83 -8.23 15.55
CA ALA A 77 -1.65 -8.72 16.91
C ALA A 77 -3.02 -9.01 17.56
N ASP A 78 -3.12 -10.14 18.28
CA ASP A 78 -4.35 -10.57 18.95
C ASP A 78 -4.76 -9.68 20.14
N ASP A 79 -3.82 -8.90 20.69
CA ASP A 79 -4.06 -8.09 21.89
C ASP A 79 -4.98 -6.88 21.64
N HIS A 80 -4.92 -6.31 20.43
CA HIS A 80 -5.68 -5.12 20.06
C HIS A 80 -6.19 -5.23 18.62
N PRO A 81 -7.47 -4.90 18.35
CA PRO A 81 -8.03 -5.04 17.01
C PRO A 81 -7.48 -4.02 16.00
N TYR A 82 -6.86 -2.93 16.47
CA TYR A 82 -6.42 -1.83 15.61
C TYR A 82 -4.97 -1.43 15.87
N ALA A 83 -4.25 -1.12 14.81
CA ALA A 83 -2.92 -0.53 14.84
C ALA A 83 -2.98 0.93 14.34
N TYR A 84 -2.24 1.81 15.01
CA TYR A 84 -2.12 3.21 14.62
C TYR A 84 -0.81 3.42 13.89
N THR A 85 -0.88 3.93 12.67
CA THR A 85 0.28 4.16 11.81
C THR A 85 0.23 5.55 11.20
N TRP A 86 1.32 5.97 10.57
CA TRP A 86 1.41 7.22 9.85
C TRP A 86 1.98 6.95 8.46
N VAL A 87 1.44 7.62 7.44
CA VAL A 87 1.84 7.37 6.05
C VAL A 87 3.14 8.11 5.75
N LEU A 88 4.17 7.33 5.42
CA LEU A 88 5.51 7.79 5.05
C LEU A 88 5.66 8.18 3.57
N GLY A 89 4.81 7.63 2.70
CA GLY A 89 4.90 7.83 1.25
C GLY A 89 3.72 7.15 0.54
N MET A 90 3.32 7.71 -0.60
CA MET A 90 2.33 7.10 -1.49
C MET A 90 2.95 7.06 -2.89
N PHE A 91 2.96 5.88 -3.48
CA PHE A 91 3.57 5.58 -4.77
C PHE A 91 2.58 4.78 -5.62
#